data_AF-A0A8C9L632-F1
#
_entry.id   AF-A0A8C9L632-F1
#
_cell.length_a   1.000
_cell.length_b   1.000
_cell.length_c   1.000
_cell.angle_alpha   90.00
_cell.angle_beta   90.00
_cell.angle_gamma   90.00
#
_symmetry.space_group_name_H-M   'P 1'
#
loop_
_entity.id
_entity.type
_entity.pdbx_description
1 polymer ?
#
loop_
_entity_poly.entity_id
_entity_poly.type
_entity_poly.pdbx_seq_one_letter_code
_entity_poly.pdbx_strand_id
1 'polypeptide(L)'
;IHIRFYFLFHMLNLTRNYLLLEHRVKQQQLKIIQLLEKRERQYSDRGDENSVIDLGGKRQYSDCAEIYSDGHKQSGFYKMKPTQSPNEFLAFCDMSEGGGWTKQETRRR
;
A
#
# COMPACT_ATOMS: atom_id res chain seq x y z
N ILE A 1 -55.03 -10.60 -25.27
CA ILE A 1 -54.93 -10.10 -23.87
C ILE A 1 -53.78 -10.80 -23.12
N HIS A 2 -53.74 -12.14 -23.09
CA HIS A 2 -52.69 -12.93 -22.42
C HIS A 2 -51.24 -12.62 -22.86
N ILE A 3 -50.98 -12.53 -24.17
CA ILE A 3 -49.63 -12.28 -24.72
C ILE A 3 -49.10 -10.90 -24.30
N ARG A 4 -49.98 -9.88 -24.30
CA ARG A 4 -49.65 -8.52 -23.86
C ARG A 4 -49.33 -8.48 -22.37
N PHE A 5 -50.05 -9.26 -21.57
CA PHE A 5 -49.81 -9.43 -20.14
C PHE A 5 -48.46 -10.12 -19.87
N TYR A 6 -48.13 -11.14 -20.66
CA TYR A 6 -46.85 -11.84 -20.57
C TYR A 6 -45.68 -10.91 -20.91
N PHE A 7 -45.79 -10.13 -21.99
CA PHE A 7 -44.79 -9.13 -22.36
C PHE A 7 -44.60 -8.06 -21.28
N LEU A 8 -45.69 -7.52 -20.72
CA LEU A 8 -45.62 -6.55 -19.63
C LEU A 8 -44.95 -7.14 -18.39
N PHE A 9 -45.32 -8.36 -17.99
CA PHE A 9 -44.70 -9.04 -16.86
C PHE A 9 -43.21 -9.32 -17.07
N HIS A 10 -42.83 -9.76 -18.27
CA HIS A 10 -41.44 -10.00 -18.63
C HIS A 10 -40.62 -8.70 -18.62
N MET A 11 -41.16 -7.62 -19.19
CA MET A 11 -40.52 -6.30 -19.18
C MET A 11 -40.35 -5.76 -17.76
N LEU A 12 -41.35 -5.90 -16.89
CA LEU A 12 -41.24 -5.49 -15.48
C LEU A 12 -40.14 -6.26 -14.73
N ASN A 13 -40.05 -7.57 -14.96
CA ASN A 13 -38.98 -8.38 -14.38
C ASN A 13 -37.60 -8.01 -14.92
N LEU A 14 -37.49 -7.74 -16.23
CA LEU A 14 -36.23 -7.28 -16.83
C LEU A 14 -35.77 -5.96 -16.20
N THR A 15 -36.67 -4.99 -16.07
CA THR A 15 -36.38 -3.68 -15.47
C THR A 15 -35.97 -3.82 -14.01
N ARG A 16 -36.66 -4.67 -13.24
CA ARG A 16 -36.31 -4.94 -11.83
C ARG A 16 -34.92 -5.54 -11.70
N ASN A 17 -34.59 -6.51 -12.55
CA ASN A 17 -33.28 -7.13 -12.56
C ASN A 17 -32.18 -6.14 -12.97
N TYR A 18 -32.43 -5.31 -13.99
CA TYR A 18 -31.52 -4.25 -14.41
C TYR A 18 -31.25 -3.26 -13.26
N LEU A 19 -32.29 -2.75 -12.60
CA LEU A 19 -32.15 -1.81 -11.48
C LEU A 19 -31.34 -2.43 -10.32
N LEU A 20 -31.60 -3.71 -10.01
CA LEU A 20 -30.88 -4.44 -8.97
C LEU A 20 -29.41 -4.65 -9.32
N LEU A 21 -29.12 -4.95 -10.59
CA LEU A 21 -27.75 -5.07 -11.09
C LEU A 21 -27.04 -3.73 -11.07
N GLU A 22 -27.68 -2.66 -11.55
CA GLU A 22 -27.15 -1.30 -11.54
C GLU A 22 -26.80 -0.85 -10.11
N HIS A 23 -27.68 -1.10 -9.14
CA HIS A 23 -27.41 -0.82 -7.73
C HIS A 23 -26.19 -1.62 -7.22
N ARG A 24 -26.11 -2.93 -7.51
CA ARG A 24 -24.97 -3.76 -7.11
C ARG A 24 -23.65 -3.27 -7.73
N VAL A 25 -23.66 -2.86 -9.00
CA VAL A 25 -22.50 -2.29 -9.68
C VAL A 25 -22.04 -0.99 -9.01
N LYS A 26 -22.97 -0.07 -8.69
CA LYS A 26 -22.65 1.17 -7.96
C LYS A 26 -22.03 0.89 -6.60
N GLN A 27 -22.59 -0.07 -5.85
CA GLN A 27 -22.03 -0.49 -4.56
C GLN A 27 -20.61 -1.06 -4.69
N GLN A 28 -20.36 -1.87 -5.73
CA GLN A 28 -19.02 -2.39 -6.02
C GLN A 28 -18.04 -1.28 -6.40
N GLN A 29 -18.47 -0.30 -7.21
CA GLN A 29 -17.64 0.86 -7.58
C GLN A 29 -17.21 1.67 -6.35
N LEU A 30 -18.12 1.94 -5.42
CA LEU A 30 -17.78 2.63 -4.17
C LEU A 30 -16.73 1.86 -3.36
N LYS A 31 -16.87 0.53 -3.26
CA LYS A 31 -15.89 -0.31 -2.57
C LYS A 31 -14.53 -0.28 -3.28
N ILE A 32 -14.50 -0.28 -4.61
CA ILE A 32 -13.25 -0.13 -5.38
C ILE A 32 -12.61 1.23 -5.08
N ILE A 33 -13.38 2.33 -5.12
CA ILE A 33 -12.88 3.68 -4.80
C ILE A 33 -12.29 3.71 -3.38
N GLN A 34 -12.99 3.19 -2.39
CA GLN A 34 -12.49 3.11 -1.01
C GLN A 34 -11.19 2.30 -0.89
N LEU A 35 -11.08 1.20 -1.65
CA LEU A 35 -9.86 0.39 -1.66
C LEU A 35 -8.70 1.12 -2.35
N LEU A 36 -8.97 1.88 -3.41
CA LEU A 36 -7.98 2.73 -4.08
C LEU A 36 -7.50 3.84 -3.15
N GLU A 37 -8.39 4.57 -2.49
CA GLU A 37 -8.03 5.58 -1.49
C GLU A 37 -7.23 5.00 -0.32
N LYS A 38 -7.62 3.82 0.17
CA LYS A 38 -6.87 3.12 1.21
C LYS A 38 -5.48 2.72 0.71
N ARG A 39 -5.38 2.25 -0.53
CA ARG A 39 -4.10 1.93 -1.17
C ARG A 39 -3.24 3.19 -1.31
N GLU A 40 -3.80 4.31 -1.75
CA GLU A 40 -3.08 5.58 -1.86
C GLU A 40 -2.60 6.08 -0.50
N ARG A 41 -3.43 6.03 0.55
CA ARG A 41 -2.97 6.35 1.91
C ARG A 41 -1.86 5.42 2.40
N GLN A 42 -1.98 4.13 2.14
CA GLN A 42 -0.94 3.15 2.47
C GLN A 42 0.34 3.33 1.62
N TYR A 43 0.21 3.84 0.39
CA TYR A 43 1.34 4.13 -0.49
C TYR A 43 1.97 5.47 -0.16
N SER A 44 1.20 6.47 0.28
CA SER A 44 1.67 7.76 0.80
C SER A 44 2.47 7.56 2.11
N ASP A 45 2.09 6.57 2.93
CA ASP A 45 2.83 6.17 4.14
C ASP A 45 4.11 5.35 3.83
N ARG A 46 4.22 4.79 2.62
CA ARG A 46 5.43 4.09 2.10
C ARG A 46 6.24 4.91 1.11
N GLY A 47 5.69 6.04 0.67
CA GLY A 47 6.04 6.74 -0.55
C GLY A 47 6.56 8.11 -0.22
N ASP A 48 7.69 8.12 0.46
CA ASP A 48 8.66 9.17 0.26
C ASP A 48 9.91 8.55 -0.36
N GLU A 49 9.74 8.06 -1.59
CA GLU A 49 10.89 7.70 -2.45
C GLU A 49 11.73 8.95 -2.80
N ASN A 50 11.28 10.16 -2.42
CA ASN A 50 12.07 11.40 -2.43
C ASN A 50 12.85 11.66 -1.12
N SER A 51 12.70 10.85 -0.06
CA SER A 51 13.56 10.89 1.14
C SER A 51 14.41 9.65 1.34
N VAL A 52 14.49 8.76 0.34
CA VAL A 52 15.47 7.68 0.34
C VAL A 52 16.86 8.30 0.20
N ILE A 53 17.63 8.24 1.28
CA ILE A 53 19.00 8.72 1.29
C ILE A 53 19.84 7.68 0.52
N ASP A 54 20.11 7.95 -0.76
CA ASP A 54 21.01 7.12 -1.55
C ASP A 54 22.46 7.40 -1.14
N LEU A 55 23.04 6.45 -0.40
CA LEU A 55 24.43 6.49 0.04
C LEU A 55 25.44 6.20 -1.09
N GLY A 56 24.97 6.08 -2.33
CA GLY A 56 25.81 6.05 -3.51
C GLY A 56 26.62 4.77 -3.62
N GLY A 57 25.94 3.64 -3.81
CA GLY A 57 26.39 2.42 -4.52
C GLY A 57 27.73 1.74 -4.20
N LYS A 58 28.56 2.24 -3.28
CA LYS A 58 29.92 1.70 -3.03
C LYS A 58 29.99 0.77 -1.84
N ARG A 59 29.08 0.91 -0.86
CA ARG A 59 29.04 0.09 0.36
C ARG A 59 27.63 -0.45 0.55
N GLN A 60 27.51 -1.78 0.68
CA GLN A 60 26.24 -2.43 1.03
C GLN A 60 26.13 -2.43 2.55
N TYR A 61 25.10 -1.79 3.10
CA TYR A 61 24.83 -1.79 4.52
C TYR A 61 23.81 -2.87 4.86
N SER A 62 24.08 -3.70 5.86
CA SER A 62 23.17 -4.76 6.30
C SER A 62 22.09 -4.27 7.26
N ASP A 63 22.38 -3.20 8.02
CA ASP A 63 21.48 -2.64 9.03
C ASP A 63 21.73 -1.13 9.28
N CYS A 64 20.83 -0.52 10.06
CA CYS A 64 20.92 0.89 10.44
C CYS A 64 22.15 1.21 11.32
N ALA A 65 22.72 0.24 12.03
CA ALA A 65 23.87 0.46 12.91
C ALA A 65 25.16 0.61 12.09
N GLU A 66 25.31 -0.13 11.00
CA GLU A 66 26.41 0.06 10.05
C GLU A 66 26.35 1.44 9.39
N ILE A 67 25.15 1.88 9.00
CA ILE A 67 24.92 3.21 8.41
C ILE A 67 25.32 4.31 9.41
N TYR A 68 24.91 4.19 10.67
CA TYR A 68 25.28 5.14 11.72
C TYR A 68 26.80 5.16 11.98
N SER A 69 27.43 3.98 12.00
CA SER A 69 28.87 3.82 12.23
C SER A 69 29.72 4.42 11.10
N ASP A 70 29.18 4.44 9.87
CA ASP A 70 29.82 5.05 8.70
C ASP A 70 29.70 6.59 8.69
N GLY A 71 28.97 7.17 9.65
CA GLY A 71 28.84 8.62 9.84
C GLY A 71 27.50 9.21 9.39
N HIS A 72 26.58 8.39 8.89
CA HIS A 72 25.25 8.84 8.48
C HIS A 72 24.30 8.95 9.68
N LYS A 73 24.17 10.17 10.20
CA LYS A 73 23.39 10.47 11.42
C LYS A 73 22.01 11.07 11.15
N GLN A 74 21.61 11.18 9.88
CA GLN A 74 20.29 11.69 9.52
C GLN A 74 19.25 10.58 9.67
N SER A 75 18.16 10.81 10.39
CA SER A 75 17.03 9.88 10.41
C SER A 75 16.30 9.92 9.07
N GLY A 76 15.98 8.75 8.52
CA GLY A 76 15.38 8.66 7.19
C GLY A 76 15.23 7.22 6.71
N PHE A 77 14.70 7.04 5.51
CA PHE A 77 14.63 5.74 4.86
C PHE A 77 15.94 5.44 4.16
N TYR A 78 16.52 4.29 4.49
CA TYR A 78 17.76 3.80 3.88
C TYR A 78 17.51 2.51 3.12
N LYS A 79 18.24 2.36 2.01
CA LYS A 79 18.27 1.12 1.24
C LYS A 79 19.33 0.19 1.81
N MET A 80 18.91 -0.98 2.27
CA MET A 80 19.78 -1.95 2.91
C MET A 80 19.73 -3.29 2.18
N LYS A 81 20.83 -4.03 2.25
CA LYS A 81 20.97 -5.35 1.66
C LYS A 81 21.63 -6.29 2.67
N PRO A 82 20.85 -7.13 3.36
CA PRO A 82 21.41 -8.03 4.36
C PRO A 82 22.20 -9.14 3.65
N THR A 83 23.35 -9.53 4.18
CA THR A 83 24.21 -10.59 3.61
C THR A 83 23.48 -11.92 3.39
N GLN A 84 22.44 -12.18 4.18
CA GLN A 84 21.65 -13.42 4.16
C GLN A 84 20.52 -13.41 3.10
N SER A 85 20.25 -12.27 2.45
CA SER A 85 19.20 -12.14 1.42
C SER A 85 19.74 -11.37 0.22
N PRO A 86 19.55 -11.87 -1.02
CA PRO A 86 19.94 -11.12 -2.22
C PRO A 86 19.06 -9.89 -2.45
N ASN A 87 17.93 -9.78 -1.75
CA ASN A 87 16.94 -8.72 -1.97
C ASN A 87 17.24 -7.49 -1.11
N GLU A 88 17.29 -6.34 -1.77
CA GLU A 88 17.32 -5.03 -1.13
C GLU A 88 15.96 -4.71 -0.53
N PHE A 89 15.96 -4.10 0.65
CA PHE A 89 14.76 -3.61 1.30
C PHE A 89 14.97 -2.19 1.81
N LEU A 90 13.88 -1.44 1.89
CA LEU A 90 13.86 -0.10 2.47
C LEU A 90 13.38 -0.22 3.92
N ALA A 91 14.11 0.40 4.84
CA ALA A 91 13.61 0.58 6.21
C ALA A 91 13.97 1.97 6.75
N PHE A 92 13.13 2.43 7.67
CA PHE A 92 13.35 3.67 8.39
C PHE A 92 14.39 3.45 9.50
N CYS A 93 15.48 4.21 9.45
CA CYS A 93 16.48 4.23 10.50
C CYS A 93 16.30 5.50 11.33
N ASP A 94 15.99 5.34 12.61
CA ASP A 94 16.01 6.43 13.57
C ASP A 94 17.44 6.58 14.10
N MET A 95 18.11 7.68 13.70
CA MET A 95 19.50 7.98 14.06
C MET A 95 19.60 8.93 15.27
N SER A 96 18.46 9.28 15.88
CA SER A 96 18.36 10.10 17.08
C SER A 96 18.93 9.35 18.30
N GLU A 97 19.48 10.08 19.28
CA GLU A 97 19.94 9.53 20.57
C GLU A 97 20.96 8.37 20.52
N GLY A 98 21.85 8.37 19.51
CA GLY A 98 22.93 7.36 19.40
C GLY A 98 22.72 6.32 18.31
N GLY A 99 21.57 6.34 17.63
CA GLY A 99 21.29 5.63 16.37
C GLY A 99 21.26 4.09 16.44
N GLY A 100 20.88 3.47 15.32
CA GLY A 100 20.96 2.00 15.15
C GLY A 100 19.66 1.21 15.38
N TRP A 101 18.51 1.84 15.61
CA TRP A 101 17.25 1.12 15.86
C TRP A 101 16.35 1.10 14.62
N THR A 102 16.11 -0.11 14.09
CA THR A 102 15.05 -0.34 13.10
C THR A 102 13.71 -0.45 13.82
N LYS A 103 12.80 0.52 13.64
CA LYS A 103 11.43 0.37 14.14
C LYS A 103 10.72 -0.70 13.31
N GLN A 104 10.61 -1.92 13.86
CA GLN A 104 9.72 -2.94 13.33
C GLN A 104 8.30 -2.73 13.88
N GLU A 105 7.34 -2.51 12.97
CA GLU A 105 5.91 -2.50 13.30
C GLU A 105 5.48 -3.91 13.75
N THR A 106 5.27 -4.09 15.06
CA THR A 106 4.74 -5.33 15.61
C THR A 106 3.23 -5.19 15.79
N ARG A 107 2.44 -5.84 14.93
CA ARG A 107 0.99 -5.98 15.13
C ARG A 107 0.73 -6.78 16.40
N ARG A 108 0.40 -6.09 17.51
CA ARG A 108 -0.15 -6.75 18.69
C ARG A 108 -1.48 -7.40 18.30
N ARG A 109 -1.56 -8.72 18.53
CA ARG A 109 -2.80 -9.49 18.34
C ARG A 109 -3.84 -9.07 19.36
#